data_AF-A0A524CEX1-F1
#
_entry.id   AF-A0A524CEX1-F1
#
_cell.length_a   1.000
_cell.length_b   1.000
_cell.length_c   1.000
_cell.angle_alpha   90.00
_cell.angle_beta   90.00
_cell.angle_gamma   90.00
#
_symmetry.space_group_name_H-M   'P 1'
#
loop_
_entity.id
_entity.type
_entity.pdbx_description
1 polymer ?
#
loop_
_entity_poly.entity_id
_entity_poly.type
_entity_poly.pdbx_seq_one_letter_code
_entity_poly.pdbx_strand_id
1 'polypeptide(L)'
;MFFATTQYPGYIIGFQFMSELGVGPGLSSPLFNIGLLMIGINLSDLSYNFIRFLRKENSNIHFIRFNMVFSILGGFSLALVGFFPQISFLMGIIHFIVACSFFINFPILIIGISILMLKSKQFNKFQSSFGFFVWIPFVIFLVTGFPLIEWIAVFILITWVIIVLFPFVFNWLKLIIIL
;
A
#
# COMPACT_ATOMS: atom_id res chain seq x y z
N MET A 1 12.76 -1.38 2.49
CA MET A 1 12.96 -1.12 1.04
C MET A 1 14.23 -0.33 0.76
N PHE A 2 14.38 0.94 1.14
CA PHE A 2 15.62 1.71 0.88
C PHE A 2 16.88 1.06 1.44
N PHE A 3 16.79 0.43 2.61
CA PHE A 3 17.94 -0.31 3.11
C PHE A 3 18.31 -1.49 2.20
N ALA A 4 17.34 -2.20 1.62
CA ALA A 4 17.59 -3.29 0.67
C ALA A 4 18.30 -2.80 -0.61
N THR A 5 17.97 -1.60 -1.12
CA THR A 5 18.67 -1.04 -2.29
C THR A 5 20.15 -0.79 -2.01
N THR A 6 20.53 -0.42 -0.78
CA THR A 6 21.95 -0.27 -0.39
C THR A 6 22.71 -1.60 -0.35
N GLN A 7 21.99 -2.72 -0.27
CA GLN A 7 22.54 -4.07 -0.21
C GLN A 7 22.53 -4.79 -1.56
N TYR A 8 22.11 -4.12 -2.64
CA TYR A 8 22.11 -4.65 -4.00
C TYR A 8 23.06 -3.81 -4.88
N PRO A 9 24.34 -4.22 -4.99
CA PRO A 9 25.31 -3.53 -5.84
C PRO A 9 24.84 -3.45 -7.30
N GLY A 10 24.89 -2.26 -7.88
CA GLY A 10 24.46 -2.03 -9.26
C GLY A 10 22.94 -1.87 -9.44
N TYR A 11 22.16 -1.89 -8.36
CA TYR A 11 20.73 -1.61 -8.45
C TYR A 11 20.46 -0.15 -8.82
N ILE A 12 19.73 0.10 -9.91
CA ILE A 12 19.41 1.45 -10.39
C ILE A 12 17.90 1.70 -10.36
N ILE A 13 17.48 2.58 -9.44
CA ILE A 13 16.09 3.06 -9.35
C ILE A 13 15.68 3.67 -10.69
N GLY A 14 14.54 3.24 -11.21
CA GLY A 14 13.99 3.70 -12.49
C GLY A 14 14.29 2.80 -13.69
N PHE A 15 15.32 1.96 -13.59
CA PHE A 15 15.65 0.96 -14.62
C PHE A 15 15.29 -0.47 -14.21
N GLN A 16 15.19 -0.72 -12.90
CA GLN A 16 14.88 -2.04 -12.35
C GLN A 16 13.60 -1.99 -11.52
N PHE A 17 12.82 -3.08 -11.61
CA PHE A 17 11.60 -3.21 -10.83
C PHE A 17 11.92 -3.31 -9.35
N MET A 18 10.99 -2.87 -8.51
CA MET A 18 11.11 -2.99 -7.08
C MET A 18 11.14 -4.45 -6.65
N SER A 19 10.39 -5.32 -7.34
CA SER A 19 10.36 -6.78 -7.10
C SER A 19 11.73 -7.45 -7.27
N GLU A 20 12.63 -6.90 -8.09
CA GLU A 20 13.99 -7.43 -8.25
C GLU A 20 14.78 -7.37 -6.95
N LEU A 21 14.47 -6.43 -6.04
CA LEU A 21 15.06 -6.38 -4.70
C LEU A 21 14.79 -7.66 -3.91
N GLY A 22 13.65 -8.33 -4.17
CA GLY A 22 13.23 -9.57 -3.53
C GLY A 22 13.98 -10.82 -3.99
N VAL A 23 14.69 -10.74 -5.11
CA VAL A 23 15.62 -11.78 -5.60
C VAL A 23 17.07 -11.28 -5.67
N GLY A 24 17.33 -10.08 -5.15
CA GLY A 24 18.64 -9.46 -5.12
C GLY A 24 19.63 -10.19 -4.21
N PRO A 25 20.94 -9.96 -4.40
CA PRO A 25 21.99 -10.66 -3.67
C PRO A 25 22.01 -10.33 -2.18
N GLY A 26 22.66 -11.22 -1.41
CA GLY A 26 22.98 -10.99 0.00
C GLY A 26 21.76 -10.65 0.86
N LEU A 27 21.85 -9.56 1.61
CA LEU A 27 20.79 -9.11 2.52
C LEU A 27 19.64 -8.38 1.82
N SER A 28 19.78 -7.99 0.54
CA SER A 28 18.71 -7.26 -0.16
C SER A 28 17.40 -8.04 -0.18
N SER A 29 17.45 -9.31 -0.64
CA SER A 29 16.29 -10.19 -0.74
C SER A 29 15.54 -10.35 0.59
N PRO A 30 16.17 -10.83 1.68
CA PRO A 30 15.44 -11.02 2.93
C PRO A 30 14.91 -9.70 3.51
N LEU A 31 15.66 -8.60 3.43
CA LEU A 31 15.21 -7.29 3.93
C LEU A 31 14.01 -6.75 3.15
N PHE A 32 14.01 -6.94 1.84
CA PHE A 32 12.90 -6.52 0.98
C PHE A 32 11.64 -7.35 1.25
N ASN A 33 11.78 -8.68 1.24
CA ASN A 33 10.66 -9.61 1.39
C ASN A 33 10.02 -9.54 2.79
N ILE A 34 10.83 -9.51 3.85
CA ILE A 34 10.34 -9.33 5.23
C ILE A 34 9.70 -7.94 5.38
N GLY A 35 10.32 -6.91 4.80
CA GLY A 35 9.77 -5.57 4.79
C GLY A 35 8.39 -5.50 4.14
N LEU A 36 8.21 -6.11 2.97
CA LEU A 36 6.91 -6.19 2.29
C LEU A 36 5.87 -6.96 3.11
N LEU A 37 6.25 -8.09 3.71
CA LEU A 37 5.38 -8.87 4.58
C LEU A 37 4.86 -8.02 5.75
N MET A 38 5.78 -7.35 6.45
CA MET A 38 5.44 -6.49 7.57
C MET A 38 4.58 -5.29 7.13
N ILE A 39 4.93 -4.64 6.03
CA ILE A 39 4.15 -3.51 5.51
C ILE A 39 2.74 -3.97 5.14
N GLY A 40 2.59 -5.08 4.43
CA GLY A 40 1.27 -5.59 4.02
C GLY A 40 0.34 -5.89 5.19
N ILE A 41 0.86 -6.59 6.22
CA ILE A 41 0.09 -6.90 7.44
C ILE A 41 -0.33 -5.62 8.16
N ASN A 42 0.63 -4.72 8.43
CA ASN A 42 0.35 -3.48 9.16
C ASN A 42 -0.57 -2.55 8.38
N LEU A 43 -0.41 -2.46 7.05
CA LEU A 43 -1.23 -1.62 6.20
C LEU A 43 -2.68 -2.14 6.12
N SER A 44 -2.87 -3.47 6.10
CA SER A 44 -4.20 -4.09 6.19
C SER A 44 -4.91 -3.69 7.48
N ASP A 45 -4.25 -3.87 8.64
CA ASP A 45 -4.84 -3.54 9.95
C ASP A 45 -5.09 -2.04 10.10
N LEU A 46 -4.10 -1.21 9.77
CA LEU A 46 -4.19 0.24 9.86
C LEU A 46 -5.35 0.78 9.00
N SER A 47 -5.43 0.35 7.75
CA SER A 47 -6.48 0.81 6.83
C SER A 47 -7.86 0.30 7.26
N TYR A 48 -7.95 -0.93 7.79
CA TYR A 48 -9.19 -1.48 8.32
C TYR A 48 -9.70 -0.68 9.53
N ASN A 49 -8.83 -0.40 10.50
CA ASN A 49 -9.17 0.41 11.67
C ASN A 49 -9.51 1.86 11.29
N PHE A 50 -8.84 2.42 10.29
CA PHE A 50 -9.15 3.74 9.76
C PHE A 50 -10.55 3.80 9.12
N ILE A 51 -10.92 2.79 8.33
CA ILE A 51 -12.28 2.71 7.75
C ILE A 51 -13.33 2.52 8.86
N ARG A 52 -13.04 1.72 9.89
CA ARG A 52 -13.91 1.59 11.08
C ARG A 52 -14.10 2.90 11.81
N PHE A 53 -13.07 3.74 11.86
CA PHE A 53 -13.16 5.07 12.44
C PHE A 53 -14.11 5.96 11.63
N LEU A 54 -13.90 6.02 10.31
CA LEU A 54 -14.73 6.80 9.38
C LEU A 54 -16.20 6.31 9.34
N ARG A 55 -16.47 5.04 9.68
CA ARG A 55 -17.83 4.49 9.77
C ARG A 55 -18.73 5.28 10.71
N LYS A 56 -18.20 5.85 11.81
CA LYS A 56 -19.02 6.61 12.78
C LYS A 56 -19.68 7.85 12.17
N GLU A 57 -19.13 8.36 11.07
CA GLU A 57 -19.56 9.58 10.40
C GLU A 57 -20.24 9.31 9.06
N ASN A 58 -20.45 8.04 8.70
CA ASN A 58 -20.93 7.65 7.38
C ASN A 58 -22.14 6.70 7.48
N SER A 59 -23.21 6.99 6.74
CA SER A 59 -24.46 6.21 6.76
C SER A 59 -24.48 5.00 5.82
N ASN A 60 -23.62 4.97 4.78
CA ASN A 60 -23.61 3.88 3.79
C ASN A 60 -22.75 2.69 4.27
N ILE A 61 -23.38 1.77 5.00
CA ILE A 61 -22.72 0.58 5.56
C ILE A 61 -22.16 -0.37 4.48
N HIS A 62 -22.80 -0.47 3.32
CA HIS A 62 -22.34 -1.34 2.23
C HIS A 62 -21.02 -0.84 1.65
N PHE A 63 -20.92 0.47 1.41
CA PHE A 63 -19.69 1.08 0.92
C PHE A 63 -18.53 0.97 1.92
N ILE A 64 -18.83 1.07 3.22
CA ILE A 64 -17.85 0.88 4.28
C ILE A 64 -17.32 -0.57 4.28
N ARG A 65 -18.23 -1.56 4.24
CA ARG A 65 -17.84 -2.98 4.18
C ARG A 65 -17.04 -3.32 2.94
N PHE A 66 -17.44 -2.77 1.78
CA PHE A 66 -16.69 -2.89 0.54
C PHE A 66 -15.24 -2.43 0.74
N ASN A 67 -15.03 -1.22 1.26
CA ASN A 67 -13.69 -0.70 1.53
C ASN A 67 -12.90 -1.55 2.55
N MET A 68 -13.54 -2.09 3.58
CA MET A 68 -12.88 -3.00 4.53
C MET A 68 -12.36 -4.28 3.85
N VAL A 69 -13.11 -4.83 2.91
CA VAL A 69 -12.67 -6.01 2.14
C VAL A 69 -11.44 -5.66 1.29
N PHE A 70 -11.47 -4.53 0.57
CA PHE A 70 -10.32 -4.08 -0.22
C PHE A 70 -9.09 -3.75 0.63
N SER A 71 -9.28 -3.28 1.87
CA SER A 71 -8.20 -3.08 2.84
C SER A 71 -7.48 -4.39 3.14
N ILE A 72 -8.24 -5.44 3.44
CA ILE A 72 -7.71 -6.77 3.75
C ILE A 72 -7.05 -7.38 2.50
N LEU A 73 -7.76 -7.38 1.37
CA LEU A 73 -7.24 -7.95 0.12
C LEU A 73 -5.97 -7.22 -0.34
N GLY A 74 -5.94 -5.89 -0.30
CA GLY A 74 -4.78 -5.10 -0.70
C GLY A 74 -3.57 -5.37 0.20
N GLY A 75 -3.72 -5.21 1.52
CA GLY A 75 -2.60 -5.44 2.45
C GLY A 75 -2.12 -6.89 2.47
N PHE A 76 -3.04 -7.86 2.42
CA PHE A 76 -2.66 -9.28 2.33
C PHE A 76 -1.96 -9.60 1.01
N SER A 77 -2.44 -9.06 -0.12
CA SER A 77 -1.78 -9.23 -1.43
C SER A 77 -0.35 -8.70 -1.37
N LEU A 78 -0.11 -7.53 -0.78
CA LEU A 78 1.23 -6.97 -0.60
C LEU A 78 2.13 -7.86 0.27
N ALA A 79 1.57 -8.43 1.35
CA ALA A 79 2.33 -9.35 2.19
C ALA A 79 2.71 -10.63 1.42
N LEU A 80 1.80 -11.15 0.59
CA LEU A 80 2.05 -12.31 -0.25
C LEU A 80 3.08 -12.05 -1.35
N VAL A 81 3.20 -10.81 -1.87
CA VAL A 81 4.29 -10.44 -2.80
C VAL A 81 5.65 -10.69 -2.15
N GLY A 82 5.82 -10.30 -0.88
CA GLY A 82 7.04 -10.58 -0.12
C GLY A 82 7.23 -12.05 0.22
N PHE A 83 6.14 -12.80 0.43
CA PHE A 83 6.19 -14.22 0.72
C PHE A 83 6.55 -15.09 -0.50
N PHE A 84 6.18 -14.66 -1.71
CA PHE A 84 6.44 -15.37 -2.96
C PHE A 84 7.40 -14.57 -3.87
N PRO A 85 8.71 -14.53 -3.58
CA PRO A 85 9.68 -13.90 -4.48
C PRO A 85 9.84 -14.70 -5.78
N GLN A 86 10.27 -14.04 -6.86
CA GLN A 86 10.36 -14.61 -8.21
C GLN A 86 11.57 -15.55 -8.42
N ILE A 87 11.80 -16.50 -7.52
CA ILE A 87 12.97 -17.42 -7.57
C ILE A 87 12.80 -18.60 -8.54
N SER A 88 11.58 -18.87 -8.98
CA SER A 88 11.26 -19.94 -9.94
C SER A 88 10.11 -19.50 -10.84
N PHE A 89 9.89 -20.19 -11.96
CA PHE A 89 8.80 -19.88 -12.88
C PHE A 89 7.42 -19.91 -12.19
N LEU A 90 7.13 -20.97 -11.43
CA LEU A 90 5.85 -21.10 -10.71
C LEU A 90 5.67 -19.97 -9.68
N MET A 91 6.71 -19.66 -8.90
CA MET A 91 6.64 -18.54 -7.96
C MET A 91 6.54 -17.19 -8.66
N GLY A 92 7.14 -17.04 -9.85
CA GLY A 92 6.99 -15.86 -10.69
C GLY A 92 5.54 -15.62 -11.11
N ILE A 93 4.82 -16.67 -11.50
CA ILE A 93 3.38 -16.59 -11.81
C ILE A 93 2.58 -16.18 -10.57
N ILE A 94 2.81 -16.85 -9.44
CA ILE A 94 2.10 -16.53 -8.18
C ILE A 94 2.37 -15.08 -7.77
N HIS A 95 3.65 -14.66 -7.80
CA HIS A 95 4.09 -13.31 -7.52
C HIS A 95 3.36 -12.28 -8.38
N PHE A 96 3.31 -12.53 -9.70
CA PHE A 96 2.63 -11.64 -10.63
C PHE A 96 1.13 -11.51 -10.30
N ILE A 97 0.44 -12.63 -10.03
CA ILE A 97 -0.98 -12.62 -9.67
C ILE A 97 -1.22 -11.82 -8.38
N VAL A 98 -0.42 -12.04 -7.33
CA VAL A 98 -0.60 -11.32 -6.05
C VAL A 98 -0.19 -9.86 -6.16
N ALA A 99 0.83 -9.53 -6.97
CA ALA A 99 1.21 -8.15 -7.26
C ALA A 99 0.10 -7.42 -8.02
N CYS A 100 -0.45 -8.01 -9.10
CA CYS A 100 -1.59 -7.44 -9.82
C CYS A 100 -2.79 -7.25 -8.90
N SER A 101 -3.08 -8.22 -8.03
CA SER A 101 -4.13 -8.09 -7.01
C SER A 101 -3.89 -6.87 -6.11
N PHE A 102 -2.66 -6.63 -5.64
CA PHE A 102 -2.32 -5.42 -4.88
C PHE A 102 -2.54 -4.14 -5.70
N PHE A 103 -1.98 -4.09 -6.92
CA PHE A 103 -2.07 -2.91 -7.80
C PHE A 103 -3.50 -2.60 -8.27
N ILE A 104 -4.44 -3.54 -8.19
CA ILE A 104 -5.87 -3.32 -8.46
C ILE A 104 -6.62 -2.93 -7.19
N ASN A 105 -6.47 -3.72 -6.12
CA ASN A 105 -7.25 -3.54 -4.90
C ASN A 105 -6.89 -2.24 -4.15
N PHE A 106 -5.61 -1.89 -4.14
CA PHE A 106 -5.13 -0.76 -3.34
C PHE A 106 -5.59 0.61 -3.89
N PRO A 107 -5.57 0.86 -5.21
CA PRO A 107 -6.19 2.07 -5.77
C PRO A 107 -7.68 2.21 -5.46
N ILE A 108 -8.44 1.12 -5.55
CA ILE A 108 -9.88 1.10 -5.23
C ILE A 108 -10.09 1.51 -3.76
N LEU A 109 -9.28 0.93 -2.85
CA LEU A 109 -9.28 1.28 -1.43
C LEU A 109 -8.98 2.77 -1.20
N ILE A 110 -7.93 3.31 -1.82
CA ILE A 110 -7.54 4.73 -1.65
C ILE A 110 -8.66 5.66 -2.08
N ILE A 111 -9.27 5.39 -3.24
CA ILE A 111 -10.40 6.18 -3.75
C ILE A 111 -11.57 6.13 -2.77
N GLY A 112 -11.89 4.93 -2.27
CA GLY A 112 -13.01 4.79 -1.35
C GLY A 112 -12.75 5.42 0.03
N ILE A 113 -11.53 5.34 0.55
CA ILE A 113 -11.11 6.08 1.76
C ILE A 113 -11.23 7.59 1.53
N SER A 114 -10.79 8.10 0.37
CA SER A 114 -10.88 9.52 0.01
C SER A 114 -12.34 10.00 0.01
N ILE A 115 -13.26 9.21 -0.55
CA ILE A 115 -14.71 9.47 -0.52
C ILE A 115 -15.25 9.48 0.92
N LEU A 116 -14.82 8.54 1.77
CA LEU A 116 -15.24 8.49 3.18
C LEU A 116 -14.73 9.69 3.98
N MET A 117 -13.49 10.13 3.72
CA MET A 117 -12.88 11.30 4.36
C MET A 117 -13.55 12.61 3.92
N LEU A 118 -13.99 12.73 2.66
CA LEU A 118 -14.74 13.91 2.20
C LEU A 118 -16.07 14.12 2.95
N LYS A 119 -16.63 13.03 3.50
CA LYS A 119 -17.85 13.07 4.31
C LYS A 119 -17.58 13.31 5.80
N SER A 120 -16.33 13.20 6.22
CA SER A 120 -15.92 13.40 7.60
C SER A 120 -15.55 14.86 7.86
N LYS A 121 -15.91 15.37 9.04
CA LYS A 121 -15.55 16.74 9.46
C LYS A 121 -14.12 16.85 9.98
N GLN A 122 -13.47 15.71 10.22
CA GLN A 122 -12.16 15.66 10.87
C GLN A 122 -10.98 15.84 9.90
N PHE A 123 -11.22 15.69 8.61
CA PHE A 123 -10.19 15.75 7.57
C PHE A 123 -10.39 16.99 6.70
N ASN A 124 -9.28 17.65 6.35
CA ASN A 124 -9.34 18.78 5.44
C ASN A 124 -9.49 18.30 3.99
N LYS A 125 -9.97 19.19 3.11
CA LYS A 125 -10.22 18.86 1.69
C LYS A 125 -8.96 18.39 0.95
N PHE A 126 -7.79 18.90 1.30
CA PHE A 126 -6.53 18.49 0.67
C PHE A 126 -6.22 17.02 0.98
N GLN A 127 -6.25 16.63 2.26
CA GLN A 127 -6.05 15.26 2.71
C GLN A 127 -7.07 14.30 2.07
N SER A 128 -8.34 14.69 2.09
CA SER A 128 -9.42 13.87 1.54
C SER A 128 -9.34 13.71 0.02
N SER A 129 -8.81 14.70 -0.70
CA SER A 129 -8.71 14.64 -2.17
C SER A 129 -7.40 14.04 -2.66
N PHE A 130 -6.36 13.96 -1.83
CA PHE A 130 -5.04 13.50 -2.26
C PHE A 130 -5.06 12.08 -2.85
N GLY A 131 -5.88 11.19 -2.30
CA GLY A 131 -6.00 9.82 -2.81
C GLY A 131 -6.52 9.71 -4.25
N PHE A 132 -7.28 10.69 -4.75
CA PHE A 132 -7.68 10.74 -6.16
C PHE A 132 -6.53 11.03 -7.12
N PHE A 133 -5.37 11.44 -6.64
CA PHE A 133 -4.16 11.58 -7.48
C PHE A 133 -3.26 10.35 -7.37
N VAL A 134 -3.30 9.66 -6.23
CA VAL A 134 -2.42 8.52 -5.92
C VAL A 134 -2.67 7.33 -6.84
N TRP A 135 -3.92 7.10 -7.29
CA TRP A 135 -4.23 5.96 -8.17
C TRP A 135 -3.67 6.11 -9.61
N ILE A 136 -3.38 7.33 -10.06
CA ILE A 136 -2.95 7.61 -11.43
C ILE A 136 -1.67 6.82 -11.79
N PRO A 137 -0.56 6.90 -11.04
CA PRO A 137 0.64 6.13 -11.35
C PRO A 137 0.44 4.61 -11.25
N PHE A 138 -0.50 4.12 -10.44
CA PHE A 138 -0.82 2.68 -10.39
C PHE A 138 -1.42 2.21 -11.72
N VAL A 139 -2.34 3.00 -12.30
CA VAL A 139 -2.93 2.67 -13.60
C VAL A 139 -1.92 2.79 -14.72
N ILE A 140 -1.11 3.85 -14.74
CA ILE A 140 -0.04 4.00 -15.73
C ILE A 140 0.93 2.82 -15.63
N PHE A 141 1.28 2.39 -14.42
CA PHE A 141 2.15 1.24 -14.21
C PHE A 141 1.54 -0.06 -14.75
N LEU A 142 0.27 -0.35 -14.44
CA LEU A 142 -0.42 -1.55 -14.94
C LEU A 142 -0.47 -1.63 -16.47
N VAL A 143 -0.51 -0.47 -17.15
CA VAL A 143 -0.55 -0.42 -18.62
C VAL A 143 0.85 -0.48 -19.24
N THR A 144 1.81 0.25 -18.67
CA THR A 144 3.14 0.43 -19.29
C THR A 144 4.16 -0.62 -18.84
N GLY A 145 4.01 -1.15 -17.63
CA GLY A 145 5.01 -2.02 -17.01
C GLY A 145 6.37 -1.33 -16.81
N PHE A 146 6.44 0.01 -16.76
CA PHE A 146 7.72 0.69 -16.64
C PHE A 146 8.22 0.76 -15.19
N PRO A 147 9.47 0.33 -14.90
CA PRO A 147 10.00 0.32 -13.54
C PRO A 147 9.98 1.69 -12.85
N LEU A 148 10.28 2.77 -13.58
CA LEU A 148 10.22 4.13 -13.03
C LEU A 148 8.81 4.48 -12.51
N ILE A 149 7.76 4.05 -13.22
CA ILE A 149 6.39 4.32 -12.82
C ILE A 149 6.01 3.51 -11.58
N GLU A 150 6.52 2.28 -11.44
CA GLU A 150 6.38 1.48 -10.21
C GLU A 150 6.94 2.24 -9.00
N TRP A 151 8.18 2.74 -9.12
CA TRP A 151 8.83 3.50 -8.06
C TRP A 151 8.02 4.75 -7.71
N ILE A 152 7.56 5.51 -8.70
CA ILE A 152 6.68 6.67 -8.48
C ILE A 152 5.41 6.26 -7.73
N ALA A 153 4.76 5.16 -8.14
CA ALA A 153 3.56 4.64 -7.50
C ALA A 153 3.80 4.31 -6.02
N VAL A 154 4.94 3.69 -5.69
CA VAL A 154 5.30 3.39 -4.29
C VAL A 154 5.60 4.65 -3.49
N PHE A 155 6.36 5.61 -4.05
CA PHE A 155 6.65 6.87 -3.35
C PHE A 155 5.40 7.68 -3.06
N ILE A 156 4.49 7.80 -4.02
CA ILE A 156 3.24 8.53 -3.82
C ILE A 156 2.34 7.81 -2.81
N LEU A 157 2.36 6.48 -2.78
CA LEU A 157 1.65 5.68 -1.79
C LEU A 157 2.20 5.92 -0.38
N ILE A 158 3.52 5.86 -0.19
CA ILE A 158 4.16 6.15 1.10
C ILE A 158 3.77 7.55 1.57
N THR A 159 3.82 8.53 0.65
CA THR A 159 3.42 9.91 0.93
C THR A 159 1.95 9.99 1.35
N TRP A 160 1.06 9.27 0.68
CA TRP A 160 -0.36 9.22 1.04
C TRP A 160 -0.59 8.59 2.42
N VAL A 161 0.09 7.48 2.74
CA VAL A 161 0.03 6.86 4.08
C VAL A 161 0.46 7.85 5.15
N ILE A 162 1.55 8.61 4.92
CA ILE A 162 2.04 9.63 5.87
C ILE A 162 1.04 10.78 6.03
N ILE A 163 0.45 11.29 4.94
CA ILE A 163 -0.47 12.44 4.99
C ILE A 163 -1.83 12.07 5.62
N VAL A 164 -2.32 10.87 5.32
CA VAL A 164 -3.71 10.46 5.65
C VAL A 164 -3.78 9.59 6.89
N LEU A 165 -2.95 8.56 6.99
CA LEU A 165 -3.07 7.55 8.03
C LEU A 165 -2.23 7.90 9.28
N PHE A 166 -1.08 8.56 9.12
CA PHE A 166 -0.22 8.90 10.26
C PHE A 166 -0.90 9.84 11.28
N PRO A 167 -1.61 10.92 10.89
CA PRO A 167 -2.32 11.77 11.86
C PRO A 167 -3.40 11.00 12.64
N PHE A 168 -4.01 10.00 12.01
CA PHE A 168 -4.96 9.11 12.68
C PHE A 168 -4.28 8.24 13.74
N VAL A 169 -3.10 7.67 13.46
CA VAL A 169 -2.34 6.87 14.45
C VAL A 169 -2.01 7.70 15.69
N PHE A 170 -1.59 8.96 15.54
CA PHE A 170 -1.33 9.83 16.69
C PHE A 170 -2.58 10.10 17.53
N ASN A 171 -3.73 10.32 16.88
CA ASN A 171 -4.99 10.54 17.59
C ASN A 171 -5.51 9.26 18.25
N TRP A 172 -5.29 8.10 17.63
CA TRP A 172 -5.68 6.80 18.16
C TRP A 172 -4.84 6.39 19.37
N LEU A 173 -3.52 6.59 19.33
CA LEU A 173 -2.64 6.33 20.48
C LEU A 173 -2.97 7.22 21.68
N LYS A 174 -3.33 8.49 21.46
CA LYS A 174 -3.80 9.38 22.54
C LYS A 174 -5.06 8.85 23.23
N LEU A 175 -5.99 8.26 22.48
CA LEU A 175 -7.22 7.67 23.04
C LEU A 175 -6.94 6.44 23.90
N ILE A 176 -5.91 5.65 23.57
CA ILE A 176 -5.52 4.46 24.35
C ILE A 176 -4.82 4.86 25.65
N ILE A 177 -3.99 5.91 25.64
CA ILE A 177 -3.24 6.35 26.83
C ILE A 177 -4.14 6.98 27.90
N ILE A 178 -5.34 7.45 27.51
CA ILE A 178 -6.30 8.11 28.41
C ILE A 178 -7.33 7.12 29.00
N LEU A 179 -7.37 5.88 28.49
CA LEU A 179 -8.23 4.79 28.99
C LEU A 179 -7.44 3.86 29.93
#